data_AF-A0ABD0MLE3-F1
#
_entry.id   AF-A0ABD0MLE3-F1
#
_cell.length_a   1.000
_cell.length_b   1.000
_cell.length_c   1.000
_cell.angle_alpha   90.00
_cell.angle_beta   90.00
_cell.angle_gamma   90.00
#
_symmetry.space_group_name_H-M   'P 1'
#
loop_
_entity.id
_entity.type
_entity.pdbx_description
1 polymer ?
#
loop_
_entity_poly.entity_id
_entity_poly.type
_entity_poly.pdbx_seq_one_letter_code
_entity_poly.pdbx_strand_id
1 'polypeptide(L)' 'ETGLLLSKICSQSPFFGYAGSKQLTEKKILRDVFVKGDAFFNTGDLMAENEDNFICFKDRVGDTFRTIIKIIEHEYI' A
#
# COMPACT_ATOMS: atom_id res chain seq x y z
N GLU A 1 -17.89 0.71 -1.66
CA GLU A 1 -17.34 -0.66 -1.46
C GLU A 1 -15.91 -0.53 -0.91
N THR A 2 -15.43 -1.48 -0.10
CA THR A 2 -14.06 -1.45 0.45
C THR A 2 -13.13 -2.26 -0.45
N GLY A 3 -12.00 -1.67 -0.85
CA GLY A 3 -10.99 -2.29 -1.70
C GLY A 3 -9.59 -2.23 -1.08
N LEU A 4 -8.73 -3.14 -1.52
CA LEU A 4 -7.31 -3.14 -1.15
C LEU A 4 -6.54 -2.14 -2.02
N LEU A 5 -5.77 -1.26 -1.38
CA LEU A 5 -4.90 -0.33 -2.08
C LEU A 5 -3.67 -1.04 -2.66
N LEU A 6 -3.50 -0.94 -3.97
CA LEU A 6 -2.34 -1.45 -4.69
C LEU A 6 -1.55 -0.29 -5.29
N SER A 7 -0.23 -0.33 -5.13
CA SER A 7 0.67 0.62 -5.78
C SER A 7 1.35 -0.02 -6.98
N LYS A 8 1.23 0.57 -8.16
CA LYS A 8 1.85 0.03 -9.37
C LYS A 8 3.37 0.09 -9.28
N ILE A 9 4.03 -1.00 -9.60
CA ILE A 9 5.49 -1.05 -9.69
C ILE A 9 5.89 -0.72 -11.12
N CYS A 10 6.57 0.40 -11.30
CA CYS A 10 7.08 0.84 -12.60
C CYS A 10 8.35 1.69 -12.43
N SER A 11 8.94 2.15 -13.54
CA SER A 11 10.15 3.00 -13.49
C SER A 11 9.95 4.30 -12.71
N GLN A 12 8.74 4.87 -12.72
CA GLN A 12 8.42 6.10 -11.97
C GLN A 12 8.17 5.83 -10.47
N SER A 13 7.73 4.62 -10.12
CA SER A 13 7.46 4.20 -8.74
C SER A 13 8.07 2.82 -8.52
N PRO A 14 9.40 2.73 -8.41
CA PRO A 14 10.08 1.46 -8.25
C PRO A 14 9.86 0.91 -6.82
N PHE A 15 9.72 -0.41 -6.72
CA PHE A 15 9.75 -1.11 -5.44
C PHE A 15 11.00 -2.00 -5.40
N PHE A 16 11.97 -1.61 -4.58
CA PHE A 16 13.25 -2.32 -4.45
C PHE A 16 13.20 -3.53 -3.49
N GLY A 17 12.09 -3.71 -2.79
CA GLY A 17 11.92 -4.77 -1.82
C GLY A 17 12.43 -4.44 -0.42
N TYR A 18 12.40 -5.46 0.43
CA TYR A 18 12.91 -5.39 1.81
C TYR A 18 14.36 -5.85 1.87
N ALA A 19 15.18 -5.07 2.59
CA ALA A 19 16.56 -5.42 2.86
C ALA A 19 16.66 -6.81 3.53
N GLY A 20 17.57 -7.65 3.03
CA GLY A 20 17.85 -8.96 3.61
C GLY A 20 16.79 -10.04 3.41
N SER A 21 15.64 -9.75 2.78
CA SER A 21 14.62 -10.78 2.51
C SER A 21 13.89 -10.60 1.19
N LYS A 22 14.42 -11.29 0.17
CA LYS A 22 13.75 -11.46 -1.11
C LYS A 22 12.41 -12.18 -0.97
N GLN A 23 12.29 -13.12 -0.01
CA GLN A 23 11.04 -13.86 0.21
C GLN A 23 9.93 -12.95 0.73
N LEU A 24 10.22 -12.05 1.67
CA LEU A 24 9.25 -11.04 2.12
C LEU A 24 8.90 -10.06 1.00
N THR A 25 9.88 -9.73 0.16
CA THR A 25 9.68 -8.88 -1.03
C THR A 25 8.68 -9.50 -2.00
N GLU A 26 8.92 -10.75 -2.45
CA GLU A 26 8.04 -11.41 -3.41
C GLU A 26 6.63 -11.62 -2.84
N LYS A 27 6.49 -11.89 -1.53
CA LYS A 27 5.17 -11.99 -0.88
C LYS A 27 4.34 -10.71 -0.96
N LYS A 28 4.97 -9.54 -1.12
CA LYS A 28 4.28 -8.26 -1.26
C LYS A 28 4.02 -7.85 -2.71
N ILE A 29 4.53 -8.59 -3.68
CA ILE A 29 4.35 -8.29 -5.11
C ILE A 29 3.24 -9.18 -5.65
N LEU A 30 2.17 -8.54 -6.14
CA LEU A 30 1.14 -9.17 -6.96
C LEU A 30 1.53 -8.98 -8.44
N ARG A 31 1.37 -10.03 -9.24
CA ARG A 31 1.72 -10.04 -10.67
C ARG A 31 0.52 -10.42 -11.50
N ASP A 32 0.48 -9.93 -12.74
CA ASP A 32 -0.57 -10.22 -13.70
C ASP A 32 -1.98 -9.90 -13.13
N VAL A 33 -2.11 -8.79 -12.40
CA VAL A 33 -3.32 -8.41 -11.65
C VAL A 33 -4.41 -7.91 -12.59
N PHE A 34 -4.09 -6.97 -13.48
CA PHE A 34 -5.04 -6.45 -14.46
C PHE A 34 -4.70 -6.90 -15.87
N VAL A 35 -3.40 -6.93 -16.20
CA VAL A 35 -2.87 -7.40 -17.48
C VAL A 35 -1.59 -8.20 -17.29
N LYS A 36 -1.33 -9.14 -18.20
CA LYS A 36 -0.11 -9.93 -18.15
C LYS A 36 1.15 -9.04 -18.23
N GLY A 37 2.08 -9.25 -17.31
CA GLY A 37 3.33 -8.52 -17.16
C GLY A 37 3.26 -7.34 -16.19
N ASP A 38 2.08 -6.96 -15.69
CA ASP A 38 2.00 -5.95 -14.67
C ASP A 38 2.44 -6.47 -13.29
N ALA A 39 2.83 -5.54 -12.43
CA ALA A 39 3.21 -5.83 -11.06
C ALA A 39 2.76 -4.71 -10.13
N PHE A 40 2.26 -5.10 -8.97
CA PHE A 40 1.74 -4.19 -7.96
C PHE A 40 2.29 -4.56 -6.59
N PHE A 41 2.64 -3.55 -5.80
CA PHE A 41 2.95 -3.67 -4.40
C PHE A 41 1.65 -3.65 -3.58
N ASN A 42 1.44 -4.69 -2.78
CA ASN A 42 0.33 -4.78 -1.85
C ASN A 42 0.66 -4.02 -0.56
N THR A 43 0.00 -2.87 -0.35
CA THR A 43 0.22 -2.01 0.82
C THR A 43 -0.32 -2.63 2.12
N GLY A 44 -1.31 -3.51 2.00
CA GLY A 44 -2.09 -4.04 3.12
C GLY A 44 -3.19 -3.08 3.59
N ASP A 45 -3.43 -1.95 2.92
CA ASP A 45 -4.41 -0.96 3.36
C ASP A 45 -5.75 -1.13 2.68
N LEU A 46 -6.81 -1.26 3.48
CA LEU A 46 -8.18 -1.24 3.01
C LEU A 46 -8.66 0.20 2.94
N MET A 47 -9.08 0.59 1.74
CA MET A 47 -9.63 1.91 1.45
C MET A 47 -11.09 1.75 1.03
N ALA A 48 -11.93 2.73 1.31
CA ALA A 48 -13.27 2.77 0.75
C ALA A 48 -13.62 4.19 0.33
N GLU A 49 -14.33 4.28 -0.78
CA GLU A 49 -14.93 5.51 -1.25
C GLU A 49 -16.21 5.81 -0.44
N ASN A 50 -16.38 7.07 -0.03
CA ASN A 50 -17.61 7.55 0.60
C ASN A 50 -18.59 8.13 -0.43
N GLU A 51 -19.77 8.56 0.02
CA GLU A 51 -20.82 9.12 -0.85
C GLU A 51 -20.42 10.41 -1.56
N ASP A 52 -19.42 11.12 -1.02
CA ASP A 52 -18.86 12.36 -1.55
C ASP A 52 -17.65 12.11 -2.50
N ASN A 53 -17.40 10.86 -2.90
CA ASN A 53 -16.26 10.41 -3.74
C ASN A 53 -14.86 10.65 -3.13
N PHE A 54 -14.77 10.72 -1.80
CA PHE A 54 -13.49 10.71 -1.10
C PHE A 54 -13.08 9.29 -0.75
N ILE A 55 -11.80 8.98 -0.99
CA ILE A 55 -11.19 7.71 -0.61
C ILE A 55 -10.69 7.82 0.83
N CYS A 56 -11.23 6.99 1.73
CA CYS A 56 -10.87 6.98 3.14
C CYS A 56 -10.21 5.65 3.53
N PHE A 57 -9.22 5.72 4.43
CA PHE A 57 -8.67 4.54 5.09
C PHE A 57 -9.73 3.89 5.98
N LYS A 58 -9.86 2.57 5.88
CA LYS A 58 -10.78 1.77 6.69
C LYS A 58 -10.05 0.87 7.66
N ASP A 59 -9.04 0.13 7.19
CA ASP A 59 -8.31 -0.81 8.03
C ASP A 59 -6.97 -1.21 7.39
N ARG A 60 -6.16 -2.01 8.09
CA ARG A 60 -4.96 -2.66 7.57
C ARG A 60 -5.01 -4.17 7.79
N VAL A 61 -4.71 -4.92 6.74
CA VAL A 61 -4.62 -6.38 6.76
C VAL A 61 -3.16 -6.85 6.84
N GLY A 62 -2.94 -7.90 7.65
CA GLY A 62 -1.65 -8.55 7.87
C GLY A 62 -0.99 -8.20 9.21
N ASP A 63 0.00 -9.00 9.62
CA ASP A 63 0.59 -9.00 10.97
C ASP A 63 1.50 -7.79 11.30
N THR A 64 1.44 -6.74 10.50
CA THR A 64 2.25 -5.53 10.72
C THR A 64 1.45 -4.52 11.55
N PHE A 65 1.58 -4.60 12.87
CA PHE A 65 1.09 -3.57 13.78
C PHE A 65 1.89 -2.28 13.59
N ARG A 66 1.21 -1.15 13.39
CA ARG A 66 1.82 0.17 13.65
C ARG A 66 1.60 0.51 15.12
N THR A 67 2.66 0.60 15.91
CA THR A 67 2.64 1.52 17.05
C THR A 67 2.55 2.92 16.45
N ILE A 68 1.53 3.68 16.83
CA ILE A 68 1.28 5.03 16.32
C ILE A 68 2.56 5.86 16.46
N ILE A 69 3.29 6.10 15.36
CA ILE A 69 4.22 7.21 15.28
C ILE A 69 3.38 8.42 14.89
N LYS A 70 2.89 9.13 15.91
CA LYS A 70 2.39 10.49 15.73
C LYS A 70 3.62 11.36 15.47
N ILE A 71 3.94 11.63 14.21
CA ILE A 71 4.63 12.87 13.89
C ILE A 71 3.53 13.93 13.83
N ILE A 72 3.34 14.63 14.94
CA ILE A 72 2.68 15.93 14.93
C ILE A 72 3.77 16.89 14.48
N GLU A 73 3.79 17.25 13.19
CA GLU A 73 4.40 18.52 12.83
C GLU A 73 3.34 19.59 13.06
N HIS A 74 3.48 20.25 14.21
CA HIS A 74 2.86 21.54 14.46
C HIS A 74 3.79 22.61 13.86
N GLU A 75 3.20 23.74 13.44
CA GLU A 75 3.82 25.02 13.01
C GLU A 75 4.09 25.17 11.51
N TYR A 76 3.81 26.30 10.83
CA TYR A 76 3.11 27.57 11.09
C TYR A 76 2.86 28.15 9.68
N ILE A 77 1.67 28.71 9.39
CA ILE A 77 1.37 30.16 9.22
C ILE A 77 -0.14 30.34 9.38
#